data_AF-A0A957GCA6-F1
#
_entry.id   AF-A0A957GCA6-F1
#
_cell.length_a   1.000
_cell.length_b   1.000
_cell.length_c   1.000
_cell.angle_alpha   90.00
_cell.angle_beta   90.00
_cell.angle_gamma   90.00
#
_symmetry.space_group_name_H-M   'P 1'
#
loop_
_entity.id
_entity.type
_entity.pdbx_description
1 polymer ?
#
loop_
_entity_poly.entity_id
_entity_poly.type
_entity_poly.pdbx_seq_one_letter_code
_entity_poly.pdbx_strand_id
1 'polypeptide(L)' 'VDLNRLPILLHLPQDAGYYVASNVVITKDPELGRNMCYHRLLRLDERRFGVRIVENRGTYNAMQKTEGDLPVA' A
#
# COMPACT_ATOMS: atom_id res chain seq x y z
N VAL A 1 -8.48 4.74 12.64
CA VAL A 1 -8.35 5.94 11.79
C VAL A 1 -9.46 5.88 10.76
N ASP A 2 -10.16 7.00 10.50
CA ASP A 2 -11.16 7.11 9.44
C ASP A 2 -10.53 7.81 8.23
N LEU A 3 -10.38 7.08 7.13
CA LEU A 3 -9.75 7.54 5.89
C LEU A 3 -10.58 8.57 5.13
N ASN A 4 -11.88 8.72 5.43
CA ASN A 4 -12.72 9.75 4.81
C ASN A 4 -12.43 11.15 5.35
N ARG A 5 -11.78 11.24 6.52
CA ARG A 5 -11.42 12.51 7.16
C ARG A 5 -10.04 13.02 6.77
N LEU A 6 -9.25 12.21 6.05
CA LEU A 6 -7.94 12.61 5.55
C LEU A 6 -8.11 13.33 4.20
N PRO A 7 -7.28 14.35 3.91
CA PRO A 7 -7.32 15.10 2.65
C PRO A 7 -6.66 14.31 1.51
N ILE A 8 -7.11 13.08 1.25
CA ILE A 8 -6.64 12.26 0.14
C ILE A 8 -7.27 12.83 -1.14
N LEU A 9 -6.46 13.04 -2.17
CA LEU A 9 -6.86 13.74 -3.39
C LEU A 9 -7.42 12.78 -4.44
N LEU A 10 -8.48 13.22 -5.12
CA LEU A 10 -8.83 12.72 -6.45
C LEU A 10 -7.99 13.53 -7.44
N HIS A 11 -7.01 12.90 -8.09
CA HIS A 11 -6.04 13.64 -8.90
C HIS A 11 -6.59 14.00 -10.27
N LEU A 12 -7.32 13.07 -10.90
CA LEU A 12 -7.92 13.24 -12.22
C LEU A 12 -9.38 12.79 -12.27
N PRO A 13 -10.23 13.36 -13.13
CA PRO A 13 -11.63 12.94 -13.28
C PRO A 13 -11.83 11.47 -13.65
N GLN A 14 -10.84 10.84 -14.31
CA GLN A 14 -10.88 9.46 -14.75
C GLN A 14 -10.29 8.46 -13.73
N ASP A 15 -9.76 8.94 -12.60
CA ASP A 15 -9.23 8.05 -11.57
C ASP A 15 -10.37 7.21 -10.97
N ALA A 16 -10.06 5.95 -10.63
CA ALA A 16 -11.02 5.05 -9.97
C ALA A 16 -11.44 5.53 -8.57
N GLY A 17 -10.76 6.54 -8.02
CA GLY A 17 -11.07 7.15 -6.73
C GLY A 17 -9.91 7.99 -6.18
N TYR A 18 -9.94 8.21 -4.87
CA TYR A 18 -8.96 9.05 -4.17
C TYR A 18 -7.67 8.27 -3.90
N TYR A 19 -6.52 8.83 -4.31
CA TYR A 19 -5.22 8.17 -4.20
C TYR A 19 -4.24 8.91 -3.28
N VAL A 20 -3.55 8.14 -2.44
CA VAL A 20 -2.24 8.54 -1.93
C VAL A 20 -1.21 8.18 -3.00
N ALA A 21 -0.66 9.20 -3.66
CA ALA A 21 0.17 9.02 -4.86
C ALA A 21 1.68 8.95 -4.59
N SER A 22 2.16 9.51 -3.48
CA SER A 22 3.59 9.66 -3.15
C SER A 22 3.92 9.21 -1.74
N ASN A 23 3.41 8.05 -1.32
CA ASN A 23 3.80 7.41 -0.06
C ASN A 23 4.85 6.31 -0.27
N VAL A 24 5.54 5.99 0.82
CA VAL A 24 6.37 4.80 0.95
C VAL A 24 5.64 3.85 1.89
N VAL A 25 5.41 2.61 1.45
CA VAL A 25 4.94 1.54 2.32
C VAL A 25 6.16 0.84 2.89
N ILE A 26 6.17 0.68 4.21
CA ILE A 26 7.23 -0.02 4.93
C ILE A 26 6.70 -1.39 5.32
N THR A 27 7.41 -2.44 4.91
CA THR A 27 7.10 -3.82 5.31
C THR A 27 8.31 -4.47 5.96
N LYS A 28 8.09 -5.57 6.67
CA LYS A 28 9.15 -6.39 7.26
C LYS A 28 9.25 -7.71 6.50
N ASP A 29 10.25 -7.83 5.63
CA ASP A 29 10.65 -9.13 5.08
C ASP A 29 11.24 -9.97 6.24
N PRO A 30 10.75 -11.20 6.45
CA PRO A 30 11.19 -12.05 7.56
C PRO A 30 12.67 -12.46 7.46
N GLU A 31 13.27 -12.43 6.27
CA GLU A 31 14.67 -12.82 6.03
C GLU A 31 15.57 -11.60 5.82
N LEU A 32 15.12 -10.62 5.03
CA LEU A 32 15.93 -9.48 4.60
C LEU A 32 15.72 -8.22 5.45
N GLY A 33 14.75 -8.24 6.37
CA GLY A 33 14.42 -7.12 7.24
C GLY A 33 13.55 -6.06 6.55
N ARG A 34 13.80 -4.78 6.82
CA ARG A 34 12.91 -3.69 6.41
C ARG A 34 12.93 -3.47 4.89
N ASN A 35 11.78 -3.59 4.25
CA ASN A 35 11.57 -3.19 2.86
C ASN A 35 10.80 -1.85 2.80
N MET A 36 11.24 -0.93 1.94
CA MET A 36 10.63 0.39 1.75
C MET A 36 10.37 0.58 0.26
N CYS A 37 9.11 0.69 -0.15
CA CYS A 37 8.73 0.74 -1.56
C CYS A 37 7.63 1.78 -1.81
N TYR A 38 7.71 2.45 -2.96
CA TYR A 38 6.63 3.32 -3.43
C TYR A 38 5.45 2.48 -3.94
N HIS A 39 4.26 2.78 -3.43
CA HIS A 39 3.01 2.18 -3.89
C HIS A 39 1.91 3.22 -3.91
N ARG A 40 1.12 3.29 -4.98
CA ARG A 40 -0.10 4.12 -4.98
C ARG A 40 -1.19 3.40 -4.19
N LEU A 41 -1.82 4.10 -3.24
CA LEU A 41 -2.90 3.55 -2.43
C LEU A 41 -4.24 4.14 -2.86
N LEU A 42 -5.13 3.33 -3.44
CA LEU A 42 -6.51 3.72 -3.72
C LEU A 42 -7.34 3.59 -2.45
N ARG A 43 -7.95 4.66 -1.95
CA ARG A 43 -8.90 4.54 -0.82
C ARG A 43 -10.15 3.79 -1.29
N LEU A 44 -10.44 2.65 -0.65
CA LEU A 44 -11.63 1.85 -0.95
C LEU A 44 -12.81 2.27 -0.06
N ASP A 45 -12.54 2.54 1.22
CA ASP A 45 -13.53 2.99 2.21
C ASP A 45 -12.85 3.68 3.41
N GLU A 46 -13.58 3.82 4.53
CA GLU A 46 -13.11 4.43 5.78
C GLU A 46 -11.89 3.75 6.42
N ARG A 47 -11.56 2.50 6.05
CA ARG A 47 -10.52 1.71 6.72
C ARG A 47 -9.59 0.95 5.78
N ARG A 48 -9.88 0.87 4.48
CA ARG A 48 -9.15 0.02 3.53
C ARG A 48 -8.58 0.78 2.34
N PHE A 49 -7.42 0.32 1.90
CA PHE A 49 -6.78 0.72 0.66
C PHE A 49 -6.64 -0.48 -0.30
N GLY A 50 -6.69 -0.20 -1.59
CA GLY A 50 -6.31 -1.11 -2.67
C GLY A 50 -4.94 -0.75 -3.23
N VAL A 51 -4.10 -1.75 -3.46
CA VAL A 51 -2.72 -1.58 -3.95
C VAL A 51 -2.41 -2.62 -5.00
N ARG A 52 -1.69 -2.23 -6.06
CA ARG A 52 -1.13 -3.18 -7.02
C ARG A 52 0.25 -3.63 -6.53
N ILE A 53 0.39 -4.93 -6.30
CA ILE A 53 1.68 -5.54 -5.99
C ILE A 53 2.31 -6.05 -7.29
N VAL A 54 3.57 -5.69 -7.52
CA VAL A 54 4.34 -6.11 -8.70
C VAL A 54 5.18 -7.32 -8.32
N GLU A 55 5.02 -8.40 -9.08
CA GLU A 55 5.76 -9.65 -8.91
C GLU A 55 7.27 -9.42 -8.90
N ASN A 56 7.98 -10.26 -8.14
CA ASN A 56 9.45 -10.25 -8.00
C ASN A 56 10.04 -8.93 -7.45
N ARG A 57 9.21 -8.04 -6.87
CA ARG A 57 9.66 -6.84 -6.14
C ARG A 57 9.69 -7.09 -4.64
N GLY A 58 10.33 -6.19 -3.90
CA GLY A 58 10.56 -6.33 -2.46
C GLY A 58 9.30 -6.66 -1.64
N THR A 59 8.20 -5.90 -1.83
CA THR A 59 6.94 -6.17 -1.14
C THR A 59 6.35 -7.53 -1.53
N TYR A 60 6.36 -7.89 -2.83
CA TYR A 60 5.88 -9.20 -3.29
C TYR A 60 6.67 -10.34 -2.66
N ASN A 61 8.01 -10.26 -2.68
CA ASN A 61 8.88 -11.29 -2.11
C ASN A 61 8.66 -11.43 -0.60
N ALA A 62 8.52 -10.31 0.13
CA ALA A 62 8.19 -10.33 1.54
C ALA A 62 6.83 -11.00 1.82
N MET A 63 5.82 -10.76 0.98
CA MET A 63 4.51 -11.41 1.08
C MET A 63 4.61 -12.93 0.86
N GLN A 64 5.40 -13.40 -0.12
CA GLN A 64 5.56 -14.83 -0.39
C GLN A 64 6.23 -15.59 0.77
N LYS A 65 7.03 -14.90 1.60
CA LYS A 65 7.75 -15.47 2.73
C LYS A 65 7.01 -15.35 4.06
N THR A 66 5.93 -14.57 4.11
CA THR A 66 5.20 -14.31 5.34
C THR A 66 3.99 -15.24 5.43
N GLU A 67 3.84 -15.93 6.56
CA GLU A 67 2.62 -16.68 6.84
C GLU A 67 1.49 -15.72 7.23
N GLY A 68 0.39 -15.74 6.47
CA GLY A 68 -0.76 -14.87 6.70
C GLY A 68 -0.54 -13.44 6.20
N ASP A 69 -0.99 -12.46 6.97
CA ASP A 69 -0.95 -11.05 6.58
C ASP A 69 0.44 -10.46 6.77
N LEU A 70 1.00 -9.84 5.72
CA LEU A 70 2.24 -9.07 5.81
C LEU A 70 2.00 -7.77 6.60
N PRO A 71 2.67 -7.55 7.75
CA PRO A 71 2.54 -6.28 8.46
C PRO A 71 3.13 -5.13 7.64
N VAL A 72 2.37 -4.04 7.54
CA VAL A 72 2.72 -2.84 6.77
C VAL A 72 2.49 -1.57 7.57
N ALA A 73 3.23 -0.51 7.24
CA ALA A 73 3.05 0.86 7.71
C ALA A 73 3.09 1.85 6.55
#